data_AF-A0A3C1HGL8-F1
#
_entry.id   AF-A0A3C1HGL8-F1
#
_cell.length_a   1.000
_cell.length_b   1.000
_cell.length_c   1.000
_cell.angle_alpha   90.00
_cell.angle_beta   90.00
_cell.angle_gamma   90.00
#
_symmetry.space_group_name_H-M   'P 1'
#
loop_
_entity.id
_entity.type
_entity.pdbx_description
1 polymer ?
#
loop_
_entity_poly.entity_id
_entity_poly.type
_entity_poly.pdbx_seq_one_letter_code
_entity_poly.pdbx_strand_id
1 'polypeptide(L)'
;ADGTLEVLCSDHAPHCDYEKEVEFDYAPFGITGLENELAVSLMQLHHSGRMKLIDVLHRYTVAPARILRLEKGTLAVGRDADVTLLDPDRAWSFRRADTRSKSTNNPFYDWPLRGLPVMTVVGGRVVHADSSLRREEPVSV
;
A
#
# COMPACT_ATOMS: atom_id res chain seq x y z
N ALA A 1 1.03 5.06 20.30
CA ALA A 1 -0.06 4.06 20.34
C ALA A 1 0.29 2.99 21.38
N ASP A 2 -0.71 2.39 22.00
CA ASP A 2 -0.59 1.45 23.14
C ASP A 2 -0.39 -0.02 22.75
N GLY A 3 -0.48 -0.34 21.45
CA GLY A 3 -0.29 -1.70 20.93
C GLY A 3 -1.57 -2.53 20.82
N THR A 4 -2.74 -1.97 21.13
CA THR A 4 -4.03 -2.69 21.06
C THR A 4 -4.35 -3.18 19.64
N LEU A 5 -3.98 -2.42 18.60
CA LEU A 5 -4.11 -2.82 17.19
C LEU A 5 -2.73 -3.12 16.60
N GLU A 6 -2.54 -4.37 16.18
CA GLU A 6 -1.27 -4.91 15.70
C GLU A 6 -1.16 -5.01 14.16
N VAL A 7 -2.28 -4.99 13.44
CA VAL A 7 -2.30 -5.19 11.98
C VAL A 7 -3.14 -4.10 11.31
N LEU A 8 -2.68 -3.64 10.14
CA LEU A 8 -3.45 -2.81 9.22
C LEU A 8 -3.68 -3.63 7.94
N CYS A 9 -4.89 -3.57 7.40
CA CYS A 9 -5.26 -4.24 6.15
C CYS A 9 -6.33 -3.44 5.40
N SER A 10 -6.33 -3.58 4.07
CA SER A 10 -7.20 -2.80 3.18
C SER A 10 -8.66 -3.20 3.22
N ASP A 11 -8.97 -4.45 3.60
CA ASP A 11 -10.28 -5.07 3.37
C ASP A 11 -10.79 -4.81 1.93
N HIS A 12 -9.88 -4.92 0.96
CA HIS A 12 -10.13 -4.55 -0.43
C HIS A 12 -11.31 -5.36 -1.00
N ALA A 13 -12.42 -4.66 -1.25
CA ALA A 13 -13.70 -5.23 -1.67
C ALA A 13 -14.22 -4.49 -2.92
N PRO A 14 -13.77 -4.91 -4.13
CA PRO A 14 -14.18 -4.32 -5.39
C PRO A 14 -15.63 -4.69 -5.72
N HIS A 15 -16.40 -3.71 -6.19
CA HIS A 15 -17.78 -3.88 -6.66
C HIS A 15 -17.94 -3.23 -8.04
N CYS A 16 -18.85 -3.73 -8.86
CA CYS A 16 -19.21 -3.07 -10.11
C CYS A 16 -19.89 -1.73 -9.81
N ASP A 17 -19.76 -0.77 -10.73
CA ASP A 17 -20.33 0.58 -10.54
C ASP A 17 -21.86 0.50 -10.33
N TYR A 18 -22.57 -0.32 -11.11
CA TYR A 18 -24.03 -0.50 -10.98
C TYR A 18 -24.46 -1.13 -9.63
N GLU A 19 -23.59 -1.88 -8.96
CA GLU A 19 -23.90 -2.44 -7.64
C GLU A 19 -23.89 -1.35 -6.57
N LYS A 20 -23.11 -0.28 -6.79
CA LYS A 20 -22.97 0.87 -5.90
C LYS A 20 -23.94 2.01 -6.24
N GLU A 21 -24.43 2.09 -7.47
CA GLU A 21 -25.41 3.09 -7.95
C GLU A 21 -26.85 2.73 -7.59
N VAL A 22 -27.08 2.43 -6.31
CA VAL A 22 -28.40 2.14 -5.73
C VAL A 22 -28.60 2.96 -4.46
N GLU A 23 -29.79 2.93 -3.86
CA GLU A 23 -30.03 3.60 -2.58
C GLU A 23 -29.08 3.08 -1.50
N PHE A 24 -28.74 3.95 -0.54
CA PHE A 24 -27.70 3.68 0.46
C PHE A 24 -27.89 2.34 1.19
N ASP A 25 -29.12 2.01 1.55
CA ASP A 25 -29.46 0.78 2.28
C ASP A 25 -29.33 -0.49 1.42
N TYR A 26 -29.30 -0.37 0.09
CA TYR A 26 -29.14 -1.47 -0.86
C TYR A 26 -27.71 -1.61 -1.38
N ALA A 27 -26.88 -0.56 -1.28
CA ALA A 27 -25.51 -0.60 -1.77
C ALA A 27 -24.67 -1.59 -0.95
N PRO A 28 -23.95 -2.54 -1.57
CA PRO A 28 -23.17 -3.53 -0.86
C PRO A 28 -22.03 -2.86 -0.09
N PHE A 29 -21.62 -3.43 1.04
CA PHE A 29 -20.48 -2.90 1.81
C PHE A 29 -19.14 -3.12 1.09
N GLY A 30 -18.19 -2.22 1.34
CA GLY A 30 -16.80 -2.39 0.90
C GLY A 30 -16.35 -1.40 -0.18
N ILE A 31 -15.04 -1.15 -0.21
CA ILE A 31 -14.37 -0.24 -1.13
C ILE A 31 -13.09 -0.89 -1.65
N THR A 32 -12.59 -0.41 -2.78
CA THR A 32 -11.19 -0.66 -3.10
C THR A 32 -10.28 0.20 -2.22
N GLY A 33 -9.18 -0.37 -1.72
CA GLY A 33 -8.16 0.40 -0.97
C GLY A 33 -6.72 -0.07 -1.16
N LEU A 34 -6.48 -1.26 -1.74
CA LEU A 34 -5.16 -1.90 -1.81
C LEU A 34 -4.04 -1.00 -2.37
N GLU A 35 -4.30 -0.21 -3.41
CA GLU A 35 -3.28 0.60 -4.08
C GLU A 35 -2.89 1.87 -3.29
N ASN A 36 -3.78 2.37 -2.45
CA ASN A 36 -3.61 3.65 -1.75
C ASN A 36 -3.57 3.52 -0.21
N GLU A 37 -3.79 2.31 0.32
CA GLU A 37 -3.86 2.02 1.75
C GLU A 37 -2.64 2.53 2.52
N LEU A 38 -1.43 2.22 2.01
CA LEU A 38 -0.19 2.63 2.68
C LEU A 38 -0.09 4.16 2.77
N ALA A 39 -0.39 4.89 1.70
CA ALA A 39 -0.31 6.35 1.69
C ALA A 39 -1.33 6.99 2.65
N VAL A 40 -2.57 6.49 2.65
CA VAL A 40 -3.60 6.92 3.61
C VAL A 40 -3.15 6.65 5.04
N SER A 41 -2.62 5.46 5.34
CA SER A 41 -2.09 5.11 6.65
C SER A 41 -0.92 5.99 7.07
N LEU A 42 0.03 6.27 6.17
CA LEU A 42 1.15 7.17 6.44
C LEU A 42 0.67 8.58 6.77
N MET A 43 -0.28 9.13 6.00
CA MET A 43 -0.84 10.44 6.29
C MET A 43 -1.55 10.50 7.64
N GLN A 44 -2.42 9.52 7.92
CA GLN A 44 -3.26 9.54 9.11
C GLN A 44 -2.52 9.17 10.39
N LEU A 45 -1.43 8.40 10.30
CA LEU A 45 -0.68 7.90 11.45
C LEU A 45 0.72 8.51 11.55
N HIS A 46 1.51 8.44 10.47
CA HIS A 46 2.90 8.87 10.51
C HIS A 46 3.06 10.39 10.41
N HIS A 47 2.57 10.99 9.33
CA HIS A 47 2.70 12.43 9.07
C HIS A 47 1.90 13.28 10.06
N SER A 48 0.83 12.72 10.65
CA SER A 48 0.08 13.35 11.75
C SER A 48 0.77 13.28 13.11
N GLY A 49 1.92 12.59 13.22
CA GLY A 49 2.69 12.44 14.46
C GLY A 49 2.13 11.42 15.46
N ARG A 50 1.09 10.65 15.09
CA ARG A 50 0.45 9.67 15.98
C ARG A 50 1.24 8.35 16.12
N MET A 51 2.09 8.03 15.14
CA MET A 51 2.85 6.79 15.08
C MET A 51 4.18 7.01 14.33
N LYS A 52 5.25 6.29 14.70
CA LYS A 52 6.51 6.33 13.93
C LYS A 52 6.34 5.55 12.63
N LEU A 53 7.10 5.91 11.59
CA LEU A 53 7.07 5.21 10.31
C LEU A 53 7.29 3.70 10.47
N ILE A 54 8.30 3.31 11.25
CA ILE A 54 8.62 1.89 11.46
C ILE A 54 7.48 1.11 12.13
N ASP A 55 6.71 1.77 13.00
CA ASP A 55 5.57 1.15 13.68
C ASP A 55 4.37 0.96 12.74
N VAL A 56 4.20 1.84 11.75
CA VAL A 56 3.21 1.67 10.66
C VAL A 56 3.63 0.50 9.77
N LEU A 57 4.90 0.48 9.33
CA LEU A 57 5.42 -0.59 8.48
C LEU A 57 5.38 -1.96 9.18
N HIS A 58 5.67 -2.01 10.48
CA HIS A 58 5.56 -3.23 11.29
C HIS A 58 4.15 -3.84 11.22
N ARG A 59 3.09 -3.01 11.23
CA ARG A 59 1.68 -3.44 11.15
C ARG A 59 1.28 -4.00 9.78
N TYR A 60 2.02 -3.64 8.74
CA TYR A 60 1.84 -4.15 7.38
C TYR A 60 2.69 -5.38 7.05
N THR A 61 3.79 -5.59 7.77
CA THR A 61 4.83 -6.56 7.38
C THR A 61 5.08 -7.60 8.47
N VAL A 62 5.84 -7.22 9.50
CA VAL A 62 6.32 -8.12 10.56
C VAL A 62 5.17 -8.71 11.38
N ALA A 63 4.22 -7.87 11.83
CA ALA A 63 3.10 -8.31 12.65
C ALA A 63 2.20 -9.34 11.95
N PRO A 64 1.65 -9.07 10.74
CA PRO A 64 0.83 -10.05 10.06
C PRO A 64 1.62 -11.30 9.68
N ALA A 65 2.89 -11.19 9.25
CA ALA A 65 3.72 -12.36 8.95
C ALA A 65 3.91 -13.27 10.19
N ARG A 66 4.19 -12.68 11.35
CA ARG A 66 4.30 -13.42 12.62
C ARG A 66 2.99 -14.11 13.00
N ILE A 67 1.86 -13.40 12.91
CA ILE A 67 0.53 -13.93 13.27
C ILE A 67 0.15 -15.10 12.36
N LEU A 68 0.40 -14.96 11.07
CA LEU A 68 0.12 -15.97 10.05
C LEU A 68 1.21 -17.05 9.94
N ARG A 69 2.29 -16.97 10.74
CA ARG A 69 3.44 -17.88 10.75
C ARG A 69 4.11 -18.02 9.37
N LEU A 70 4.22 -16.90 8.67
CA LEU A 70 4.88 -16.83 7.37
C LEU A 70 6.36 -16.50 7.55
N GLU A 71 7.22 -17.12 6.74
CA GLU A 71 8.65 -16.77 6.65
C GLU A 71 8.86 -15.49 5.80
N LYS A 72 8.10 -14.43 6.12
CA LYS A 72 8.01 -13.16 5.39
C LYS A 72 8.15 -11.98 6.35
N GLY A 73 8.08 -10.75 5.81
CA GLY A 73 8.08 -9.53 6.62
C GLY A 73 9.43 -9.26 7.28
N THR A 74 10.54 -9.61 6.62
CA THR A 74 11.90 -9.43 7.13
C THR A 74 12.87 -9.06 6.01
N LEU A 75 13.95 -8.36 6.37
CA LEU A 75 15.05 -8.01 5.48
C LEU A 75 16.34 -8.70 5.95
N ALA A 76 16.29 -10.03 6.03
CA ALA A 76 17.40 -10.86 6.48
C ALA A 76 18.03 -11.64 5.32
N VAL A 77 19.34 -11.88 5.41
CA VAL A 77 20.07 -12.72 4.45
C VAL A 77 19.45 -14.12 4.38
N GLY A 78 19.31 -14.65 3.16
CA GLY A 78 18.74 -15.98 2.93
C GLY A 78 17.21 -16.04 2.96
N ARG A 79 16.51 -14.89 3.09
CA ARG A 79 15.05 -14.80 2.98
C ARG A 79 14.63 -14.32 1.59
N ASP A 80 13.34 -14.50 1.28
CA ASP A 80 12.78 -14.05 0.02
C ASP A 80 12.97 -12.54 -0.17
N ALA A 81 13.44 -12.16 -1.36
CA ALA A 81 13.65 -10.76 -1.74
C ALA A 81 12.31 -10.08 -2.14
N ASP A 82 11.39 -10.04 -1.18
CA ASP A 82 10.14 -9.29 -1.24
C ASP A 82 10.36 -7.92 -0.58
N VAL A 83 10.67 -6.92 -1.39
CA VAL A 83 11.16 -5.61 -0.92
C VAL A 83 10.41 -4.48 -1.60
N THR A 84 9.98 -3.49 -0.83
CA THR A 84 9.41 -2.25 -1.35
C THR A 84 10.37 -1.09 -1.06
N LEU A 85 10.78 -0.36 -2.11
CA LEU A 85 11.41 0.94 -1.96
C LEU A 85 10.30 1.98 -1.81
N LEU A 86 10.26 2.63 -0.66
CA LEU A 86 9.24 3.61 -0.29
C LEU A 86 9.90 4.97 -0.17
N ASP A 87 9.35 5.96 -0.88
CA ASP A 87 9.57 7.37 -0.56
C ASP A 87 8.42 7.82 0.34
N PRO A 88 8.61 7.95 1.67
CA PRO A 88 7.52 8.23 2.59
C PRO A 88 6.96 9.64 2.45
N ASP A 89 7.75 10.57 1.89
CA ASP A 89 7.44 11.99 1.89
C ASP A 89 6.95 12.51 0.52
N ARG A 90 7.06 11.70 -0.53
CA ARG A 90 6.61 12.05 -1.88
C ARG A 90 5.11 12.31 -1.94
N ALA A 91 4.75 13.51 -2.39
CA ALA A 91 3.38 13.88 -2.70
C ALA A 91 2.96 13.34 -4.07
N TRP A 92 1.72 12.88 -4.17
CA TRP A 92 1.11 12.38 -5.41
C TRP A 92 -0.42 12.47 -5.31
N SER A 93 -1.13 12.24 -6.41
CA SER A 93 -2.60 12.17 -6.43
C SER A 93 -3.03 10.83 -6.99
N PHE A 94 -3.98 10.17 -6.31
CA PHE A 94 -4.50 8.89 -6.79
C PHE A 94 -5.65 9.12 -7.76
N ARG A 95 -5.36 9.16 -9.06
CA ARG A 95 -6.38 9.42 -10.08
C ARG A 95 -7.10 8.14 -10.46
N ARG A 96 -8.40 8.23 -10.74
CA ARG A 96 -9.21 7.09 -11.24
C ARG A 96 -8.60 6.46 -12.50
N ALA A 97 -7.96 7.24 -13.35
CA ALA A 97 -7.33 6.75 -14.58
C ALA A 97 -6.06 5.91 -14.35
N ASP A 98 -5.44 5.99 -13.17
CA ASP A 98 -4.16 5.33 -12.88
C ASP A 98 -4.33 3.99 -12.13
N THR A 99 -5.54 3.69 -11.63
CA THR A 99 -5.84 2.46 -10.89
C THR A 99 -5.67 1.22 -11.77
N ARG A 100 -5.13 0.15 -11.18
CA ARG A 100 -5.08 -1.18 -11.81
C ARG A 100 -6.30 -2.03 -11.48
N SER A 101 -7.15 -1.57 -10.55
CA SER A 101 -8.40 -2.22 -10.21
C SER A 101 -9.37 -2.25 -11.39
N LYS A 102 -10.16 -3.33 -11.50
CA LYS A 102 -11.30 -3.41 -12.44
C LYS A 102 -12.51 -2.61 -11.95
N SER A 103 -12.63 -2.45 -10.63
CA SER A 103 -13.66 -1.65 -9.96
C SER A 103 -13.14 -0.24 -9.71
N THR A 104 -14.06 0.73 -9.69
CA THR A 104 -13.75 2.13 -9.43
C THR A 104 -14.47 2.68 -8.20
N ASN A 105 -14.86 1.81 -7.26
CA ASN A 105 -15.53 2.19 -6.01
C ASN A 105 -14.54 2.68 -4.93
N ASN A 106 -13.57 3.53 -5.28
CA ASN A 106 -12.58 4.06 -4.34
C ASN A 106 -12.96 5.48 -3.87
N PRO A 107 -13.08 5.75 -2.56
CA PRO A 107 -13.46 7.07 -2.06
C PRO A 107 -12.30 8.08 -2.05
N PHE A 108 -11.07 7.65 -2.32
CA PHE A 108 -9.87 8.48 -2.23
C PHE A 108 -9.35 8.91 -3.61
N TYR A 109 -10.13 8.72 -4.68
CA TYR A 109 -9.74 9.29 -5.96
C TYR A 109 -9.60 10.81 -5.87
N ASP A 110 -8.57 11.31 -6.54
CA ASP A 110 -8.16 12.72 -6.61
C ASP A 110 -7.78 13.36 -5.26
N TRP A 111 -7.67 12.55 -4.20
CA TRP A 111 -7.08 13.03 -2.95
C TRP A 111 -5.58 13.28 -3.11
N PRO A 112 -5.05 14.37 -2.52
CA PRO A 112 -3.62 14.53 -2.35
C PRO A 112 -3.12 13.49 -1.34
N LEU A 113 -2.22 12.62 -1.79
CA LEU A 113 -1.61 11.58 -0.99
C LEU A 113 -0.13 11.85 -0.77
N ARG A 114 0.41 11.28 0.31
CA ARG A 114 1.84 11.39 0.66
C ARG A 114 2.38 10.04 1.11
N GLY A 115 3.51 9.65 0.53
CA GLY A 115 4.10 8.34 0.68
C GLY A 115 3.80 7.48 -0.54
N LEU A 116 4.84 7.17 -1.33
CA LEU A 116 4.73 6.44 -2.59
C LEU A 116 5.70 5.26 -2.61
N PRO A 117 5.21 4.01 -2.78
CA PRO A 117 6.08 2.88 -3.09
C PRO A 117 6.64 3.06 -4.51
N VAL A 118 7.87 3.54 -4.62
CA VAL A 118 8.51 3.82 -5.92
C VAL A 118 8.99 2.56 -6.62
N MET A 119 9.19 1.45 -5.90
CA MET A 119 9.53 0.16 -6.50
C MET A 119 9.06 -0.99 -5.62
N THR A 120 8.63 -2.08 -6.26
CA THR A 120 8.30 -3.34 -5.60
C THR A 120 9.06 -4.48 -6.26
N VAL A 121 9.75 -5.25 -5.43
CA VAL A 121 10.49 -6.46 -5.79
C VAL A 121 9.79 -7.64 -5.14
N VAL A 122 9.57 -8.72 -5.88
CA VAL A 122 8.99 -9.97 -5.39
C VAL A 122 9.87 -11.12 -5.84
N GLY A 123 10.38 -11.91 -4.88
CA GLY A 123 11.31 -13.00 -5.15
C GLY A 123 12.55 -12.56 -5.92
N GLY A 124 13.03 -11.33 -5.69
CA GLY A 124 14.21 -10.77 -6.37
C GLY A 124 13.94 -10.17 -7.75
N ARG A 125 12.69 -10.18 -8.23
CA ARG A 125 12.31 -9.56 -9.51
C ARG A 125 11.55 -8.26 -9.29
N VAL A 126 11.97 -7.19 -9.96
CA VAL A 126 11.21 -5.93 -10.00
C VAL A 126 9.89 -6.17 -10.72
N VAL A 127 8.77 -6.01 -10.00
CA VAL A 127 7.41 -6.19 -10.55
C VAL A 127 6.69 -4.87 -10.77
N HIS A 128 7.12 -3.82 -10.07
CA HIS A 128 6.62 -2.47 -10.21
C HIS A 128 7.78 -1.48 -10.01
N ALA A 129 7.81 -0.43 -10.81
CA ALA A 129 8.74 0.69 -10.67
C ALA A 129 8.05 1.97 -11.15
N ASP A 130 8.14 3.02 -10.35
CA ASP A 130 7.71 4.36 -10.72
C ASP A 130 8.61 4.90 -11.85
N SER A 131 7.99 5.66 -12.75
CA SER A 131 8.69 6.23 -13.92
C SER A 131 9.88 7.14 -13.57
N SER A 132 9.92 7.68 -12.35
CA SER A 132 11.05 8.50 -11.89
C SER A 132 12.33 7.70 -11.61
N LEU A 133 12.23 6.38 -11.41
CA LEU A 133 13.40 5.52 -11.24
C LEU A 133 14.06 5.32 -12.61
N ARG A 134 15.11 6.11 -12.87
CA ARG A 134 15.96 5.91 -14.04
C ARG A 134 16.66 4.55 -13.91
N ARG A 135 16.59 3.72 -14.95
CA ARG A 135 17.60 2.66 -15.13
C ARG A 135 18.89 3.37 -15.53
N GLU A 136 19.87 3.39 -14.64
CA GLU A 136 21.25 3.52 -15.13
C GLU A 136 21.58 2.23 -15.88
N GLU A 137 22.19 2.36 -17.06
CA GLU A 137 22.75 1.21 -17.76
C GLU A 137 23.73 0.49 -16.81
N PRO A 138 23.82 -0.85 -16.86
CA PRO A 138 24.75 -1.56 -16.00
C PRO A 138 26.15 -0.97 -16.19
N VAL A 139 26.75 -0.50 -15.09
CA VAL A 139 28.16 -0.13 -15.06
C VAL A 139 28.91 -1.40 -15.42
N SER A 140 29.41 -1.45 -16.66
CA SER A 140 30.31 -2.49 -17.13
C SER A 140 31.55 -2.46 -16.25
N VAL A 141 31.69 -3.45 -15.37
CA VAL A 141 32.93 -3.72 -14.62
C VAL A 141 33.84 -4.56 -15.49
#